data_AF-A0A362WXV1-F1
#
_entry.id   AF-A0A362WXV1-F1
#
_cell.length_a   1.000
_cell.length_b   1.000
_cell.length_c   1.000
_cell.angle_alpha   90.00
_cell.angle_beta   90.00
_cell.angle_gamma   90.00
#
_symmetry.space_group_name_H-M   'P 1'
#
loop_
_entity.id
_entity.type
_entity.pdbx_description
1 polymer ?
#
loop_
_entity_poly.entity_id
_entity_poly.type
_entity_poly.pdbx_seq_one_letter_code
_entity_poly.pdbx_strand_id
1 'polypeptide(L)'
;MKSLKLKFLFAIIFFCFLLPLQSISQNKRQSKPKRHSKIESADTFVDITYKLYNKVYVHDSLTQVGVEIPVDLENELIESAQNDVDSLWQILPHVIDDIANSKASIISKGRATLNLNKSKKALKYCALYVKQIVVGTKEDNE
;
A
#
# COMPACT_ATOMS: atom_id res chain seq x y z
N MET A 1 -32.16 -40.25 -23.44
CA MET A 1 -32.07 -38.77 -23.40
C MET A 1 -31.88 -38.17 -22.00
N LYS A 2 -32.54 -38.66 -20.93
CA LYS A 2 -32.40 -38.08 -19.57
C LYS A 2 -30.97 -38.14 -18.99
N SER A 3 -30.26 -39.26 -19.20
CA SER A 3 -28.88 -39.41 -18.71
C SER A 3 -27.85 -38.52 -19.42
N LEU A 4 -28.09 -38.19 -20.70
CA LEU A 4 -27.22 -37.31 -21.47
C LEU A 4 -27.34 -35.86 -20.99
N LYS A 5 -28.57 -35.40 -20.67
CA LYS A 5 -28.82 -34.11 -20.05
C LYS A 5 -28.19 -33.99 -18.66
N LEU A 6 -28.21 -35.08 -17.88
CA LEU A 6 -27.59 -35.12 -16.55
C LEU A 6 -26.05 -35.04 -16.64
N LYS A 7 -25.43 -35.77 -17.57
CA LYS A 7 -23.98 -35.68 -17.82
C LYS A 7 -23.56 -34.28 -18.30
N PHE A 8 -24.37 -33.65 -19.14
CA PHE A 8 -24.15 -32.26 -19.57
C PHE A 8 -24.24 -31.28 -18.39
N LEU A 9 -25.23 -31.47 -17.50
CA LEU A 9 -25.37 -30.67 -16.28
C LEU A 9 -24.13 -30.77 -15.39
N PHE A 10 -23.62 -31.98 -15.17
CA PHE A 10 -22.40 -32.20 -14.39
C PHE A 10 -21.16 -31.59 -15.04
N ALA A 11 -21.03 -31.67 -16.38
CA ALA A 11 -19.93 -31.06 -17.11
C ALA A 11 -19.93 -29.52 -16.99
N ILE A 12 -21.11 -28.89 -17.03
CA ILE A 12 -21.25 -27.44 -16.87
C ILE A 12 -20.87 -27.02 -15.45
N ILE A 13 -21.35 -27.74 -14.42
CA ILE A 13 -21.01 -27.45 -13.02
C ILE A 13 -19.50 -27.59 -12.79
N PHE A 14 -18.88 -28.64 -13.32
CA PHE A 14 -17.44 -28.85 -13.22
C PHE A 14 -16.64 -27.73 -13.91
N PHE A 15 -17.10 -27.28 -15.08
CA PHE A 15 -16.47 -26.16 -15.79
C PHE A 15 -16.61 -24.83 -15.03
N CYS A 16 -17.75 -24.57 -14.39
CA CYS A 16 -17.94 -23.40 -13.53
C CYS A 16 -17.00 -23.40 -12.32
N PHE A 17 -16.66 -24.57 -11.76
CA PHE A 17 -15.68 -24.69 -10.66
C PHE A 17 -14.22 -24.47 -11.10
N LEU A 18 -13.92 -24.66 -12.39
CA LEU A 18 -12.59 -24.43 -12.97
C LEU A 18 -12.37 -22.97 -13.39
N LEU A 19 -13.42 -22.16 -13.46
CA LEU A 19 -13.25 -20.73 -13.63
C LEU A 19 -12.49 -20.19 -12.41
N PRO A 20 -11.35 -19.52 -12.60
CA PRO A 20 -10.71 -18.83 -11.50
C PRO A 20 -11.72 -17.81 -10.99
N LEU A 21 -12.31 -18.08 -9.81
CA LEU A 21 -12.97 -17.06 -9.02
C LEU A 21 -11.90 -16.02 -8.76
N GLN A 22 -11.85 -14.99 -9.61
CA GLN A 22 -11.08 -13.80 -9.34
C GLN A 22 -11.73 -13.23 -8.11
N SER A 23 -11.22 -13.65 -6.95
CA SER A 23 -11.63 -13.11 -5.68
C SER A 23 -11.47 -11.61 -5.82
N ILE A 24 -12.58 -10.91 -5.72
CA ILE A 24 -12.64 -9.49 -5.42
C ILE A 24 -12.15 -9.35 -3.98
N SER A 25 -10.88 -9.71 -3.76
CA SER A 25 -10.20 -9.56 -2.50
C SER A 25 -9.63 -8.15 -2.57
N GLN A 26 -10.15 -7.27 -1.73
CA GLN A 26 -9.56 -5.95 -1.50
C GLN A 26 -8.04 -6.13 -1.39
N ASN A 27 -7.27 -5.28 -2.07
CA ASN A 27 -5.82 -5.30 -1.97
C ASN A 27 -5.43 -5.34 -0.49
N LYS A 28 -4.81 -6.45 -0.08
CA LYS A 28 -4.55 -6.69 1.35
C LYS A 28 -3.74 -5.51 1.90
N ARG A 29 -4.33 -4.81 2.88
CA ARG A 29 -3.71 -3.65 3.54
C ARG A 29 -2.29 -4.00 3.98
N GLN A 30 -1.34 -3.14 3.65
CA GLN A 30 0.05 -3.32 4.08
C GLN A 30 0.11 -3.11 5.59
N SER A 31 0.57 -4.14 6.31
CA SER A 31 0.66 -4.07 7.77
C SER A 31 1.97 -3.42 8.20
N LYS A 32 1.88 -2.49 9.15
CA LYS A 32 3.04 -1.87 9.80
C LYS A 32 3.90 -2.95 10.47
N PRO A 33 5.25 -2.83 10.47
CA PRO A 33 6.10 -3.66 11.30
C PRO A 33 5.65 -3.63 12.77
N LYS A 34 5.55 -4.80 13.40
CA LYS A 34 5.11 -4.92 14.80
C LYS A 34 6.19 -4.54 15.81
N ARG A 35 7.46 -4.60 15.41
CA ARG A 35 8.61 -4.39 16.30
C ARG A 35 9.54 -3.36 15.70
N HIS A 36 9.99 -2.44 16.55
CA HIS A 36 11.03 -1.48 16.26
C HIS A 36 12.38 -2.18 16.04
N SER A 37 13.20 -1.59 15.17
CA SER A 37 14.54 -2.05 14.85
C SER A 37 15.58 -1.62 15.88
N LYS A 38 15.25 -0.62 16.70
CA LYS A 38 16.16 0.09 17.61
C LYS A 38 17.20 0.94 16.88
N ILE A 39 16.87 1.37 15.66
CA ILE A 39 17.58 2.40 14.92
C ILE A 39 16.56 3.52 14.72
N GLU A 40 16.73 4.63 15.43
CA GLU A 40 15.71 5.68 15.57
C GLU A 40 15.32 6.28 14.23
N SER A 41 16.28 6.61 13.37
CA SER A 41 16.01 7.12 12.02
C SER A 41 15.18 6.15 11.18
N ALA A 42 15.53 4.85 11.19
CA ALA A 42 14.80 3.82 10.45
C ALA A 42 13.39 3.60 11.01
N ASP A 43 13.24 3.62 12.33
CA ASP A 43 11.92 3.47 12.98
C ASP A 43 11.04 4.72 12.73
N THR A 44 11.63 5.92 12.72
CA THR A 44 10.95 7.18 12.36
C THR A 44 10.52 7.17 10.88
N PHE A 45 11.39 6.74 9.98
CA PHE A 45 11.07 6.59 8.55
C PHE A 45 9.89 5.64 8.33
N VAL A 46 9.87 4.50 9.04
CA VAL A 46 8.75 3.54 9.02
C VAL A 46 7.47 4.21 9.51
N ASP A 47 7.54 4.97 10.60
CA ASP A 47 6.36 5.61 11.19
C ASP A 47 5.74 6.66 10.26
N ILE A 48 6.57 7.54 9.68
CA ILE A 48 6.11 8.53 8.69
C ILE A 48 5.56 7.83 7.44
N THR A 49 6.24 6.77 6.96
CA THR A 49 5.77 6.00 5.79
C THR A 49 4.37 5.44 6.02
N TYR A 50 4.12 4.84 7.18
CA TYR A 50 2.81 4.24 7.47
C TYR A 50 1.74 5.29 7.79
N LYS A 51 2.12 6.49 8.25
CA LYS A 51 1.22 7.65 8.36
C LYS A 51 0.76 8.10 6.97
N LEU A 52 1.68 8.33 6.04
CA LEU A 52 1.39 8.67 4.64
C LEU A 52 0.54 7.58 3.98
N TYR A 53 0.95 6.32 4.10
CA TYR A 53 0.23 5.19 3.53
C TYR A 53 -1.20 5.08 4.03
N ASN A 54 -1.44 5.30 5.32
CA ASN A 54 -2.78 5.22 5.87
C ASN A 54 -3.70 6.32 5.31
N LYS A 55 -3.19 7.55 5.14
CA LYS A 55 -3.95 8.64 4.50
C LYS A 55 -4.35 8.26 3.08
N VAL A 56 -3.36 7.86 2.27
CA VAL A 56 -3.59 7.44 0.87
C VAL A 56 -4.54 6.27 0.78
N TYR A 57 -4.37 5.25 1.62
CA TYR A 57 -5.22 4.06 1.63
C TYR A 57 -6.67 4.37 2.00
N VAL A 58 -6.89 5.23 3.00
CA VAL A 58 -8.25 5.64 3.39
C VAL A 58 -8.90 6.44 2.28
N HIS A 59 -8.18 7.41 1.70
CA HIS A 59 -8.66 8.20 0.58
C HIS A 59 -9.06 7.29 -0.60
N ASP A 60 -8.16 6.44 -1.07
CA ASP A 60 -8.43 5.45 -2.12
C ASP A 60 -9.62 4.53 -1.80
N SER A 61 -9.73 4.05 -0.55
CA SER A 61 -10.84 3.20 -0.13
C SER A 61 -12.19 3.93 -0.17
N LEU A 62 -12.24 5.20 0.20
CA LEU A 62 -13.46 6.03 0.15
C LEU A 62 -13.85 6.33 -1.30
N THR A 63 -12.88 6.69 -2.14
CA THR A 63 -13.13 6.93 -3.58
C THR A 63 -13.65 5.67 -4.27
N GLN A 64 -13.11 4.49 -3.95
CA GLN A 64 -13.55 3.21 -4.53
C GLN A 64 -15.01 2.87 -4.20
N VAL A 65 -15.54 3.34 -3.07
CA VAL A 65 -16.96 3.14 -2.70
C VAL A 65 -17.86 4.32 -3.11
N GLY A 66 -17.32 5.29 -3.86
CA GLY A 66 -18.06 6.44 -4.40
C GLY A 66 -18.38 7.52 -3.36
N VAL A 67 -17.63 7.59 -2.25
CA VAL A 67 -17.80 8.66 -1.26
C VAL A 67 -17.04 9.90 -1.75
N GLU A 68 -17.78 10.98 -1.97
CA GLU A 68 -17.19 12.30 -2.24
C GLU A 68 -16.59 12.87 -0.97
N ILE A 69 -15.32 13.25 -1.04
CA ILE A 69 -14.59 13.87 0.06
C ILE A 69 -14.77 15.39 -0.08
N PRO A 70 -15.17 16.12 0.98
CA PRO A 70 -15.27 17.57 0.93
C PRO A 70 -13.93 18.21 0.53
N VAL A 71 -13.98 19.21 -0.36
CA VAL A 71 -12.78 19.87 -0.93
C VAL A 71 -11.85 20.41 0.14
N ASP A 72 -12.39 20.98 1.23
CA ASP A 72 -11.57 21.49 2.35
C ASP A 72 -10.76 20.37 3.02
N LEU A 73 -11.36 19.19 3.19
CA LEU A 73 -10.72 18.02 3.78
C LEU A 73 -9.71 17.38 2.83
N GLU A 74 -10.01 17.40 1.52
CA GLU A 74 -9.08 16.93 0.49
C GLU A 74 -7.81 17.78 0.46
N ASN A 75 -7.94 19.11 0.50
CA ASN A 75 -6.81 20.03 0.56
C ASN A 75 -5.95 19.82 1.82
N GLU A 76 -6.59 19.68 2.99
CA GLU A 76 -5.88 19.37 4.25
C GLU A 76 -5.14 18.03 4.15
N LEU A 77 -5.75 17.02 3.53
CA LEU A 77 -5.15 15.71 3.33
C LEU A 77 -3.93 15.77 2.40
N ILE A 78 -4.01 16.55 1.32
CA ILE A 78 -2.90 16.77 0.38
C ILE A 78 -1.75 17.50 1.07
N GLU A 79 -2.01 18.60 1.76
CA GLU A 79 -0.99 19.35 2.50
C GLU A 79 -0.33 18.46 3.55
N SER A 80 -1.13 17.72 4.31
CA SER A 80 -0.62 16.78 5.32
C SER A 80 0.17 15.63 4.70
N ALA A 81 -0.15 15.19 3.48
CA ALA A 81 0.61 14.18 2.76
C ALA A 81 1.93 14.72 2.21
N GLN A 82 1.94 15.95 1.70
CA GLN A 82 3.17 16.65 1.28
C GLN A 82 4.14 16.79 2.45
N ASN A 83 3.65 17.23 3.62
CA ASN A 83 4.44 17.32 4.85
C ASN A 83 5.06 15.97 5.26
N ASP A 84 4.33 14.85 5.11
CA ASP A 84 4.88 13.52 5.38
C ASP A 84 5.95 13.12 4.35
N VAL A 85 5.80 13.48 3.06
CA VAL A 85 6.80 13.22 2.02
C VAL A 85 8.08 14.03 2.28
N ASP A 86 7.95 15.30 2.65
CA ASP A 86 9.10 16.15 2.99
C ASP A 86 9.83 15.62 4.21
N SER A 87 9.08 15.18 5.23
CA SER A 87 9.65 14.54 6.42
C SER A 87 10.41 13.25 6.07
N LEU A 88 9.90 12.43 5.14
CA LEU A 88 10.60 11.24 4.64
C LEU A 88 11.90 11.63 3.92
N TRP A 89 11.89 12.71 3.14
CA TRP A 89 13.08 13.20 2.45
C TRP A 89 14.14 13.69 3.43
N GLN A 90 13.73 14.40 4.47
CA GLN A 90 14.61 14.91 5.52
C GLN A 90 15.27 13.79 6.34
N ILE A 91 14.53 12.72 6.68
CA ILE A 91 15.06 11.64 7.52
C ILE A 91 15.87 10.58 6.72
N LEU A 92 15.65 10.47 5.41
CA LEU A 92 16.27 9.43 4.58
C LEU A 92 17.81 9.40 4.65
N PRO A 93 18.55 10.53 4.59
CA PRO A 93 20.01 10.51 4.75
C PRO A 93 20.46 9.91 6.08
N HIS A 94 19.75 10.20 7.17
CA HIS A 94 20.05 9.65 8.50
C HIS A 94 19.80 8.14 8.56
N VAL A 95 18.75 7.64 7.89
CA VAL A 95 18.49 6.19 7.77
C VAL A 95 19.66 5.48 7.10
N ILE A 96 20.16 6.05 5.99
CA ILE A 96 21.26 5.48 5.22
C ILE A 96 22.53 5.47 6.07
N ASP A 97 22.85 6.61 6.71
CA ASP A 97 24.02 6.74 7.57
C ASP A 97 23.96 5.79 8.77
N ASP A 98 22.83 5.72 9.47
CA ASP A 98 22.70 4.85 10.64
C ASP A 98 22.76 3.36 10.28
N ILE A 99 22.20 2.95 9.15
CA ILE A 99 22.30 1.54 8.74
C ILE A 99 23.74 1.19 8.37
N ALA A 100 24.42 2.05 7.62
CA ALA A 100 25.79 1.82 7.17
C ALA A 100 26.80 1.93 8.33
N ASN A 101 26.77 3.06 9.05
CA ASN A 101 27.87 3.54 9.87
C ASN A 101 27.61 3.44 11.38
N SER A 102 26.36 3.23 11.83
CA SER A 102 26.10 3.12 13.27
C SER A 102 26.74 1.87 13.88
N LYS A 103 27.04 1.96 15.19
CA LYS A 103 27.46 0.83 16.03
C LYS A 103 26.30 -0.09 16.44
N ALA A 104 25.13 0.04 15.81
CA ALA A 104 23.98 -0.80 16.12
C ALA A 104 24.31 -2.29 15.87
N SER A 105 23.73 -3.15 16.70
CA SER A 105 23.92 -4.60 16.57
C SER A 105 23.49 -5.10 15.19
N ILE A 106 24.10 -6.20 14.72
CA ILE A 106 23.73 -6.84 13.44
C ILE A 106 22.23 -7.19 13.41
N ILE A 107 21.67 -7.60 14.55
CA ILE A 107 20.24 -7.92 14.69
C ILE A 107 19.37 -6.68 14.49
N SER A 108 19.76 -5.53 15.06
CA SER A 108 19.07 -4.25 14.87
C SER A 108 19.10 -3.80 13.42
N LYS A 109 20.27 -3.84 12.78
CA LYS A 109 20.42 -3.51 11.35
C LYS A 109 19.58 -4.44 10.47
N GLY A 110 19.62 -5.75 10.72
CA GLY A 110 18.79 -6.72 10.01
C GLY A 110 17.29 -6.45 10.16
N ARG A 111 16.83 -6.10 11.37
CA ARG A 111 15.43 -5.69 11.60
C ARG A 111 15.07 -4.40 10.88
N ALA A 112 15.96 -3.40 10.89
CA ALA A 112 15.76 -2.14 10.17
C ALA A 112 15.58 -2.41 8.68
N THR A 113 16.44 -3.21 8.07
CA THR A 113 16.34 -3.61 6.66
C THR A 113 14.99 -4.28 6.34
N LEU A 114 14.51 -5.19 7.20
CA LEU A 114 13.20 -5.83 7.01
C LEU A 114 12.04 -4.83 7.14
N ASN A 115 12.11 -3.92 8.11
CA ASN A 115 11.10 -2.88 8.34
C ASN A 115 11.06 -1.89 7.16
N LEU A 116 12.22 -1.50 6.62
CA LEU A 116 12.33 -0.65 5.43
C LEU A 116 11.80 -1.35 4.18
N ASN A 117 12.00 -2.66 4.01
CA ASN A 117 11.42 -3.40 2.89
C ASN A 117 9.88 -3.41 2.94
N LYS A 118 9.28 -3.49 4.14
CA LYS A 118 7.82 -3.32 4.29
C LYS A 118 7.39 -1.90 3.95
N SER A 119 8.12 -0.90 4.43
CA SER A 119 7.89 0.52 4.12
C SER A 119 7.96 0.79 2.61
N LYS A 120 8.92 0.19 1.90
CA LYS A 120 9.01 0.23 0.43
C LYS A 120 7.73 -0.26 -0.25
N LYS A 121 7.09 -1.33 0.25
CA LYS A 121 5.82 -1.82 -0.30
C LYS A 121 4.67 -0.84 -0.06
N ALA A 122 4.62 -0.19 1.10
CA ALA A 122 3.64 0.83 1.41
C ALA A 122 3.83 2.09 0.55
N LEU A 123 5.06 2.55 0.36
CA LEU A 123 5.37 3.66 -0.55
C LEU A 123 5.06 3.31 -2.01
N LYS A 124 5.31 2.06 -2.43
CA LYS A 124 4.92 1.59 -3.76
C LYS A 124 3.41 1.70 -3.98
N TYR A 125 2.59 1.38 -2.97
CA TYR A 125 1.14 1.58 -3.05
C TYR A 125 0.81 3.06 -3.29
N CYS A 126 1.40 3.96 -2.51
CA CYS A 126 1.17 5.40 -2.64
C CYS A 126 1.55 5.91 -4.04
N ALA A 127 2.71 5.49 -4.56
CA ALA A 127 3.15 5.88 -5.89
C ALA A 127 2.23 5.34 -7.01
N LEU A 128 1.73 4.11 -6.87
CA LEU A 128 0.78 3.53 -7.82
C LEU A 128 -0.56 4.27 -7.78
N TYR A 129 -1.03 4.65 -6.59
CA TYR A 129 -2.25 5.43 -6.43
C TYR A 129 -2.14 6.81 -7.10
N VAL A 130 -1.06 7.54 -6.82
CA VAL A 130 -0.79 8.84 -7.48
C VAL A 130 -0.71 8.66 -9.00
N LYS A 131 -0.02 7.62 -9.49
CA LYS A 131 0.02 7.32 -10.92
C LYS A 131 -1.37 7.06 -11.49
N GLN A 132 -2.22 6.32 -10.78
CA GLN A 132 -3.58 6.02 -11.21
C GLN A 132 -4.42 7.28 -11.28
N ILE A 133 -4.35 8.17 -10.29
CA ILE A 133 -5.04 9.46 -10.35
C ILE A 133 -4.52 10.28 -11.53
N VAL A 134 -3.21 10.43 -11.69
CA VAL A 134 -2.61 11.27 -12.74
C VAL A 134 -2.84 10.73 -14.15
N VAL A 135 -2.93 9.42 -14.33
CA VAL A 135 -3.22 8.80 -15.64
C VAL A 135 -4.73 8.77 -15.90
N GLY A 136 -5.55 8.41 -14.90
CA GLY A 136 -7.01 8.43 -15.02
C GLY A 136 -7.56 9.83 -15.28
N THR A 137 -7.02 10.86 -14.61
CA THR A 137 -7.36 12.26 -14.90
C THR A 137 -6.95 12.72 -16.30
N LYS A 138 -6.08 12.00 -17.02
CA LYS A 138 -5.74 12.33 -18.41
C LYS A 138 -6.68 11.71 -19.44
N GLU A 139 -7.26 10.55 -19.16
CA GLU A 139 -8.21 9.88 -20.06
C GLU A 139 -9.62 10.51 -19.99
N ASP A 140 -9.99 11.14 -18.87
CA ASP A 140 -11.28 11.81 -18.69
C ASP A 140 -11.31 13.27 -19.19
N ASN A 141 -10.19 13.80 -19.73
CA ASN A 141 -10.05 15.19 -20.18
C ASN A 141 -9.77 15.34 -21.71
N GLU A 142 -10.05 14.30 -22.51
CA GLU A 142 -10.16 14.36 -23.98
C GLU A 142 -11.60 14.08 -24.44
#